data_AF-A0A8J4EAM0-F1
#
_entry.id   AF-A0A8J4EAM0-F1
#
_cell.length_a   1.000
_cell.length_b   1.000
_cell.length_c   1.000
_cell.angle_alpha   90.00
_cell.angle_beta   90.00
_cell.angle_gamma   90.00
#
_symmetry.space_group_name_H-M   'P 1'
#
loop_
_entity.id
_entity.type
_entity.pdbx_description
1 polymer ?
#
loop_
_entity_poly.entity_id
_entity_poly.type
_entity_poly.pdbx_seq_one_letter_code
_entity_poly.pdbx_strand_id
1 'polypeptide(L)'
;MEDTAKPQGNGESGRSAYRKIWWMRFVLPPIAMIAWWYFADSAVSAYHFAQENVVVSGEITKTETGRRTDYMTLRFTTSDGRQVETRVGAPKSCDMSGAGDTIKVRYLPSDPRVAQDACDSARNRLSWVAFLVAAAMSALSVQAWRLWRRHRRSGQLPSEYQL
;
A
#
# COMPACT_ATOMS: atom_id res chain seq x y z
N MET A 1 -36.64 47.52 33.93
CA MET A 1 -36.42 47.04 32.56
C MET A 1 -34.92 47.11 32.32
N GLU A 2 -34.22 46.00 32.51
CA GLU A 2 -32.81 45.84 32.14
C GLU A 2 -32.69 44.45 31.51
N ASP A 3 -32.81 44.40 30.19
CA ASP A 3 -32.52 43.22 29.39
C ASP A 3 -31.01 43.08 29.24
N THR A 4 -30.44 42.12 29.95
CA THR A 4 -29.05 41.71 29.77
C THR A 4 -28.98 40.74 28.59
N ALA A 5 -28.59 41.26 27.43
CA ALA A 5 -28.27 40.46 26.26
C ALA A 5 -27.08 39.53 26.56
N LYS A 6 -27.36 38.24 26.77
CA LYS A 6 -26.31 37.21 26.79
C LYS A 6 -25.76 37.03 25.38
N PRO A 7 -24.42 37.00 25.18
CA PRO A 7 -23.86 36.72 23.87
C PRO A 7 -24.17 35.27 23.48
N GLN A 8 -25.01 35.13 22.46
CA GLN A 8 -25.36 33.89 21.81
C GLN A 8 -24.37 33.66 20.66
N GLY A 9 -23.66 32.53 20.69
CA GLY A 9 -22.96 31.98 19.52
C GLY A 9 -21.43 31.92 19.61
N ASN A 10 -20.87 30.83 19.07
CA ASN A 10 -19.45 30.59 18.73
C ASN A 10 -18.54 29.80 19.69
N GLY A 11 -19.08 29.00 20.63
CA GLY A 11 -18.26 28.07 21.44
C GLY A 11 -17.88 26.75 20.75
N GLU A 12 -18.74 26.21 19.87
CA GLU A 12 -18.58 24.86 19.31
C GLU A 12 -17.81 24.81 17.98
N SER A 13 -17.90 25.87 17.16
CA SER A 13 -17.23 25.92 15.85
C SER A 13 -15.70 26.00 15.96
N GLY A 14 -15.18 26.69 16.98
CA GLY A 14 -13.74 26.81 17.24
C GLY A 14 -13.07 25.51 17.68
N ARG A 15 -13.75 24.71 18.53
CA ARG A 15 -13.23 23.39 18.97
C ARG A 15 -13.20 22.38 17.82
N SER A 16 -14.19 22.43 16.92
CA SER A 16 -14.24 21.60 15.70
C SER A 16 -13.10 21.92 14.73
N ALA A 17 -12.84 23.22 14.49
CA ALA A 17 -11.75 23.66 13.62
C ALA A 17 -10.36 23.29 14.19
N TYR A 18 -10.16 23.46 15.50
CA TYR A 18 -8.90 23.11 16.16
C TYR A 18 -8.64 21.59 16.09
N ARG A 19 -9.68 20.77 16.27
CA ARG A 19 -9.58 19.31 16.17
C ARG A 19 -9.20 18.87 14.75
N LYS A 20 -9.76 19.51 13.71
CA LYS A 20 -9.40 19.24 12.29
C LYS A 20 -7.96 19.63 11.97
N ILE A 21 -7.51 20.80 12.43
CA ILE A 21 -6.13 21.26 12.21
C ILE A 21 -5.13 20.36 12.94
N TRP A 22 -5.45 19.95 14.17
CA TRP A 22 -4.62 19.02 14.94
C TRP A 22 -4.54 17.64 14.27
N TRP A 23 -5.67 17.12 13.78
CA TRP A 23 -5.72 15.85 13.04
C TRP A 23 -4.89 15.90 11.76
N MET A 24 -5.03 16.97 10.96
CA MET A 24 -4.25 17.12 9.72
C MET A 24 -2.73 17.21 9.95
N ARG A 25 -2.32 17.76 11.09
CA ARG A 25 -0.91 18.08 11.34
C ARG A 25 -0.15 16.96 12.04
N PHE A 26 -0.84 16.16 12.86
CA PHE A 26 -0.19 15.13 13.67
C PHE A 26 -0.59 13.70 13.31
N VAL A 27 -1.75 13.48 12.71
CA VAL A 27 -2.24 12.12 12.40
C VAL A 27 -1.97 11.74 10.94
N LEU A 28 -2.14 12.68 10.01
CA LEU A 28 -1.92 12.43 8.58
C LEU A 28 -0.46 12.12 8.22
N PRO A 29 0.56 12.84 8.71
CA PRO A 29 1.96 12.56 8.38
C PRO A 29 2.44 11.14 8.75
N PRO A 30 2.19 10.62 9.97
CA PRO A 30 2.59 9.25 10.29
C PRO A 30 1.83 8.21 9.47
N ILE A 31 0.53 8.41 9.19
CA ILE A 31 -0.23 7.50 8.30
C ILE A 31 0.37 7.50 6.88
N ALA A 32 0.67 8.68 6.34
CA ALA A 32 1.29 8.82 5.03
C ALA A 32 2.69 8.18 4.99
N MET A 33 3.47 8.32 6.07
CA MET A 33 4.78 7.71 6.20
C MET A 33 4.70 6.17 6.24
N ILE A 34 3.77 5.61 7.02
CA ILE A 34 3.53 4.15 7.06
C ILE A 34 3.09 3.65 5.68
N ALA A 35 2.16 4.34 5.02
CA ALA A 35 1.70 3.98 3.67
C ALA A 35 2.84 4.05 2.64
N TRP A 36 3.69 5.07 2.72
CA TRP A 36 4.87 5.20 1.86
C TRP A 36 5.88 4.08 2.11
N TRP A 37 6.08 3.69 3.37
CA TRP A 37 7.02 2.62 3.72
C TRP A 37 6.55 1.26 3.19
N TYR A 38 5.25 0.95 3.34
CA TYR A 38 4.64 -0.23 2.72
C TYR A 38 4.74 -0.20 1.18
N PHE A 39 4.54 0.97 0.57
CA PHE A 39 4.66 1.13 -0.87
C PHE A 39 6.11 0.93 -1.34
N ALA A 40 7.09 1.50 -0.63
CA ALA A 40 8.50 1.34 -0.96
C ALA A 40 8.94 -0.12 -0.89
N ASP A 41 8.56 -0.84 0.16
CA ASP A 41 8.91 -2.25 0.35
C ASP A 41 8.32 -3.15 -0.76
N SER A 42 7.04 -2.91 -1.10
CA SER A 42 6.37 -3.63 -2.19
C SER A 42 6.91 -3.29 -3.58
N ALA A 43 7.24 -2.02 -3.84
CA ALA A 43 7.83 -1.57 -5.10
C ALA A 43 9.26 -2.09 -5.31
N VAL A 44 10.08 -2.08 -4.27
CA VAL A 44 11.45 -2.62 -4.29
C VAL A 44 11.41 -4.13 -4.54
N SER A 45 10.53 -4.85 -3.84
CA SER A 45 10.32 -6.29 -4.09
C SER A 45 9.91 -6.55 -5.54
N ALA A 46 8.95 -5.78 -6.08
CA ALA A 46 8.53 -5.92 -7.48
C ALA A 46 9.65 -5.59 -8.48
N TYR A 47 10.49 -4.61 -8.18
CA TYR A 47 11.63 -4.22 -9.04
C TYR A 47 12.70 -5.32 -9.09
N HIS A 48 13.11 -5.87 -7.94
CA HIS A 48 14.06 -6.99 -7.92
C HIS A 48 13.48 -8.23 -8.63
N PHE A 49 12.19 -8.51 -8.44
CA PHE A 49 11.51 -9.56 -9.20
C PHE A 49 11.38 -9.24 -10.70
N ALA A 50 11.45 -7.99 -11.13
CA ALA A 50 11.42 -7.65 -12.56
C ALA A 50 12.80 -7.81 -13.21
N GLN A 51 13.88 -7.53 -12.48
CA GLN A 51 15.25 -7.58 -13.03
C GLN A 51 15.94 -8.94 -12.87
N GLU A 52 15.75 -9.62 -11.74
CA GLU A 52 16.61 -10.74 -11.33
C GLU A 52 15.88 -12.08 -11.31
N ASN A 53 14.64 -12.12 -11.81
CA ASN A 53 13.87 -13.34 -11.68
C ASN A 53 14.46 -14.51 -12.47
N VAL A 54 14.49 -15.67 -11.83
CA VAL A 54 14.76 -16.95 -12.48
C VAL A 54 13.52 -17.82 -12.33
N VAL A 55 13.06 -18.37 -13.45
CA VAL A 55 11.89 -19.25 -13.49
C VAL A 55 12.36 -20.69 -13.56
N VAL A 56 11.96 -21.49 -12.58
CA VAL A 56 12.29 -22.92 -12.49
C VAL A 56 11.03 -23.73 -12.23
N SER A 57 11.07 -25.02 -12.54
CA SER A 57 9.99 -25.93 -12.16
C SER A 57 10.15 -26.35 -10.70
N GLY A 58 9.09 -26.20 -9.91
CA GLY A 58 8.99 -26.64 -8.52
C GLY A 58 7.88 -27.65 -8.35
N GLU A 59 8.06 -28.58 -7.42
CA GLU A 59 7.07 -29.58 -7.03
C GLU A 59 6.27 -29.07 -5.83
N ILE A 60 4.95 -29.22 -5.86
CA ILE A 60 4.08 -28.90 -4.74
C ILE A 60 4.16 -30.03 -3.72
N THR A 61 4.72 -29.76 -2.53
CA THR A 61 4.78 -30.76 -1.45
C THR A 61 3.52 -30.73 -0.59
N LYS A 62 2.86 -29.57 -0.47
CA LYS A 62 1.67 -29.40 0.36
C LYS A 62 0.81 -28.24 -0.13
N THR A 63 -0.51 -28.40 -0.02
CA THR A 63 -1.49 -27.32 -0.23
C THR A 63 -2.29 -27.08 1.05
N GLU A 64 -2.43 -25.82 1.45
CA GLU A 64 -3.20 -25.37 2.61
C GLU A 64 -4.22 -24.33 2.15
N THR A 65 -5.50 -24.68 2.18
CA THR A 65 -6.59 -23.74 1.89
C THR A 65 -6.79 -22.79 3.07
N GLY A 66 -6.66 -21.49 2.84
CA GLY A 66 -6.82 -20.46 3.86
C GLY A 66 -8.13 -19.70 3.71
N ARG A 67 -8.53 -18.98 4.76
CA ARG A 67 -9.78 -18.20 4.77
C ARG A 67 -9.80 -17.06 3.74
N ARG A 68 -8.64 -16.48 3.44
CA ARG A 68 -8.46 -15.34 2.51
C ARG A 68 -7.47 -15.61 1.38
N THR A 69 -6.40 -16.36 1.67
CA THR A 69 -5.34 -16.69 0.73
C THR A 69 -4.99 -18.14 0.92
N ASP A 70 -4.89 -18.88 -0.17
CA ASP A 70 -4.46 -20.27 -0.13
C ASP A 70 -2.92 -20.30 -0.19
N TYR A 71 -2.32 -21.28 0.46
CA TYR A 71 -0.88 -21.43 0.54
C TYR A 71 -0.47 -22.76 -0.04
N MET A 72 0.65 -22.78 -0.72
CA MET A 72 1.31 -24.00 -1.17
C MET A 72 2.74 -24.01 -0.66
N THR A 73 3.21 -25.18 -0.23
CA THR A 73 4.62 -25.42 0.02
C THR A 73 5.20 -26.03 -1.25
N LEU A 74 6.28 -25.43 -1.72
CA LEU A 74 6.94 -25.78 -2.97
C LEU A 74 8.38 -26.19 -2.68
N ARG A 75 8.82 -27.27 -3.30
CA ARG A 75 10.21 -27.68 -3.32
C ARG A 75 10.77 -27.53 -4.73
N PHE A 76 11.83 -26.75 -4.88
CA PHE A 76 12.47 -26.53 -6.18
C PHE A 76 13.98 -26.52 -6.04
N THR A 77 14.66 -26.72 -7.17
CA THR A 77 16.11 -26.64 -7.27
C THR A 77 16.49 -25.32 -7.92
N THR A 78 17.30 -24.54 -7.23
CA THR A 78 17.88 -23.28 -7.72
C THR A 78 18.88 -23.54 -8.84
N SER A 79 19.18 -22.52 -9.65
CA SER A 79 20.12 -22.60 -10.77
C SER A 79 21.54 -23.03 -10.37
N ASP A 80 21.92 -22.80 -9.13
CA ASP A 80 23.20 -23.22 -8.54
C ASP A 80 23.11 -24.57 -7.81
N GLY A 81 22.01 -25.30 -7.98
CA GLY A 81 21.85 -26.68 -7.54
C GLY A 81 21.37 -26.87 -6.11
N ARG A 82 21.04 -25.81 -5.36
CA ARG A 82 20.49 -25.94 -4.00
C ARG A 82 19.01 -26.27 -4.04
N GLN A 83 18.59 -27.26 -3.26
CA GLN A 83 17.17 -27.47 -3.00
C GLN A 83 16.65 -26.47 -1.97
N VAL A 84 15.51 -25.88 -2.27
CA VAL A 84 14.80 -24.93 -1.42
C VAL A 84 13.37 -25.39 -1.27
N GLU A 85 12.88 -25.41 -0.03
CA GLU A 85 11.48 -25.60 0.28
C GLU A 85 10.94 -24.31 0.91
N THR A 86 9.88 -23.75 0.33
CA THR A 86 9.30 -22.49 0.80
C THR A 86 7.80 -22.46 0.64
N ARG A 87 7.14 -21.65 1.48
CA ARG A 87 5.70 -21.45 1.48
C ARG A 87 5.36 -20.22 0.65
N VAL A 88 4.53 -20.40 -0.37
CA VAL A 88 4.09 -19.34 -1.27
C VAL A 88 2.58 -19.19 -1.16
N GLY A 89 2.10 -17.95 -1.10
CA GLY A 89 0.67 -17.67 -1.18
C GLY A 89 0.23 -17.67 -2.64
N ALA A 90 -0.74 -18.50 -2.99
CA ALA A 90 -1.36 -18.46 -4.30
C ALA A 90 -2.71 -17.75 -4.20
N PRO A 91 -2.99 -16.76 -5.07
CA PRO A 91 -4.32 -16.19 -5.14
C PRO A 91 -5.30 -17.24 -5.64
N LYS A 92 -6.55 -17.21 -5.15
CA LYS A 92 -7.63 -18.15 -5.51
C LYS A 92 -7.90 -18.30 -7.01
N SER A 93 -7.40 -17.37 -7.82
CA SER A 93 -7.49 -17.41 -9.28
C SER A 93 -6.47 -18.33 -9.95
N CYS A 94 -5.44 -18.78 -9.23
CA CYS A 94 -4.51 -19.78 -9.72
C CYS A 94 -5.08 -21.16 -9.41
N ASP A 95 -5.15 -22.02 -10.42
CA ASP A 95 -5.55 -23.41 -10.21
C ASP A 95 -4.50 -24.06 -9.31
N MET A 96 -4.89 -24.36 -8.07
CA MET A 96 -4.01 -25.07 -7.15
C MET A 96 -3.90 -26.51 -7.62
N SER A 97 -2.87 -26.77 -8.40
CA SER A 97 -2.44 -28.11 -8.72
C SER A 97 -2.20 -28.87 -7.40
N GLY A 98 -2.58 -30.15 -7.35
CA GLY A 98 -2.52 -30.95 -6.13
C GLY A 98 -1.08 -31.16 -5.66
N ALA A 99 -0.92 -31.66 -4.42
CA ALA A 99 0.39 -32.13 -3.98
C ALA A 99 0.93 -33.19 -4.95
N GLY A 100 2.19 -33.04 -5.37
CA GLY A 100 2.85 -33.84 -6.40
C GLY A 100 2.88 -33.19 -7.79
N ASP A 101 2.07 -32.17 -8.03
CA ASP A 101 2.09 -31.46 -9.31
C ASP A 101 3.30 -30.52 -9.42
N THR A 102 3.71 -30.26 -10.66
CA THR A 102 4.82 -29.36 -10.98
C THR A 102 4.31 -28.03 -11.50
N ILE A 103 4.79 -26.94 -10.92
CA ILE A 103 4.46 -25.58 -11.35
C ILE A 103 5.71 -24.76 -11.65
N LYS A 104 5.54 -23.68 -12.40
CA LYS A 104 6.62 -22.72 -12.63
C LYS A 104 6.69 -21.74 -11.46
N VAL A 105 7.84 -21.71 -10.80
CA VAL A 105 8.11 -20.85 -9.66
C VAL A 105 9.15 -19.81 -10.07
N ARG A 106 8.91 -18.58 -9.64
CA ARG A 106 9.83 -17.46 -9.80
C ARG A 106 10.51 -17.19 -8.45
N TYR A 107 11.83 -17.22 -8.41
CA TYR A 107 12.59 -16.89 -7.19
C TYR A 107 13.61 -15.79 -7.44
N LEU A 108 14.05 -15.16 -6.35
CA LEU A 108 15.15 -14.20 -6.32
C LEU A 108 16.47 -14.94 -6.08
N PRO A 109 17.47 -14.86 -6.98
CA PRO A 109 18.77 -15.50 -6.77
C PRO A 109 19.50 -15.01 -5.51
N SER A 110 19.30 -13.74 -5.15
CA SER A 110 19.84 -13.11 -3.94
C SER A 110 19.22 -13.65 -2.65
N ASP A 111 17.93 -14.03 -2.67
CA ASP A 111 17.26 -14.74 -1.58
C ASP A 111 16.25 -15.77 -2.13
N PRO A 112 16.67 -17.04 -2.29
CA PRO A 112 15.82 -18.09 -2.87
C PRO A 112 14.57 -18.42 -2.04
N ARG A 113 14.49 -17.99 -0.79
CA ARG A 113 13.30 -18.21 0.05
C ARG A 113 12.14 -17.33 -0.38
N VAL A 114 12.45 -16.18 -1.00
CA VAL A 114 11.47 -15.27 -1.57
C VAL A 114 11.10 -15.79 -2.96
N ALA A 115 10.10 -16.69 -2.98
CA ALA A 115 9.56 -17.27 -4.19
C ALA A 115 8.09 -16.87 -4.40
N GLN A 116 7.68 -16.76 -5.65
CA GLN A 116 6.32 -16.47 -6.08
C GLN A 116 5.91 -17.43 -7.19
N ASP A 117 4.63 -17.79 -7.22
CA ASP A 117 4.07 -18.54 -8.34
C ASP A 117 4.11 -17.66 -9.60
N ALA A 118 4.55 -18.22 -10.73
CA ALA A 118 4.59 -17.52 -12.00
C ALA A 118 3.18 -17.19 -12.55
N CYS A 119 2.12 -17.75 -11.99
CA CYS A 119 0.74 -17.36 -12.30
C CYS A 119 0.36 -15.95 -11.79
N ASP A 120 1.15 -15.35 -10.88
CA ASP A 120 0.84 -14.06 -10.24
C ASP A 120 1.10 -12.83 -11.14
N SER A 121 0.41 -12.78 -12.28
CA SER A 121 0.32 -11.56 -13.12
C SER A 121 -0.56 -10.48 -12.48
N ALA A 122 -1.40 -10.84 -11.50
CA ALA A 122 -2.41 -9.97 -10.91
C ALA A 122 -1.84 -8.98 -9.89
N ARG A 123 -0.83 -9.35 -9.09
CA ARG A 123 -0.18 -8.42 -8.16
C ARG A 123 0.48 -7.22 -8.86
N ASN A 124 0.97 -7.40 -10.08
CA ASN A 124 1.60 -6.33 -10.84
C ASN A 124 0.60 -5.25 -11.29
N ARG A 125 -0.69 -5.58 -11.37
CA ARG A 125 -1.76 -4.62 -11.71
C ARG A 125 -2.19 -3.81 -10.49
N LEU A 126 -2.23 -4.45 -9.32
CA LEU A 126 -2.60 -3.81 -8.06
C LEU A 126 -1.52 -2.82 -7.59
N SER A 127 -0.23 -3.13 -7.82
CA SER A 127 0.88 -2.21 -7.52
C SER A 127 0.83 -0.93 -8.37
N TRP A 128 0.47 -1.03 -9.65
CA TRP A 128 0.31 0.13 -10.54
C TRP A 128 -0.86 1.03 -10.13
N VAL A 129 -2.00 0.45 -9.75
CA VAL A 129 -3.14 1.24 -9.25
C VAL A 129 -2.78 1.92 -7.92
N ALA A 130 -2.11 1.22 -7.01
CA ALA A 130 -1.64 1.79 -5.76
C ALA A 130 -0.65 2.96 -6.00
N PHE A 131 0.26 2.81 -6.95
CA PHE A 131 1.18 3.88 -7.36
C PHE A 131 0.44 5.11 -7.88
N LEU A 132 -0.53 4.92 -8.78
CA LEU A 132 -1.32 6.03 -9.33
C LEU A 132 -2.12 6.77 -8.24
N VAL A 133 -2.71 6.03 -7.30
CA VAL A 133 -3.42 6.62 -6.15
C VAL A 133 -2.46 7.41 -5.25
N ALA A 134 -1.29 6.87 -4.95
CA ALA A 134 -0.26 7.54 -4.14
C ALA A 134 0.26 8.82 -4.84
N ALA A 135 0.48 8.76 -6.15
CA ALA A 135 0.89 9.92 -6.95
C ALA A 135 -0.19 11.00 -6.97
N ALA A 136 -1.46 10.63 -7.17
CA ALA A 136 -2.58 11.56 -7.14
C ALA A 136 -2.74 12.24 -5.76
N MET A 137 -2.65 11.47 -4.67
CA MET A 137 -2.71 11.99 -3.30
C MET A 137 -1.57 12.99 -3.02
N SER A 138 -0.37 12.70 -3.52
CA SER A 138 0.80 13.55 -3.37
C SER A 138 0.63 14.86 -4.16
N ALA A 139 0.12 14.79 -5.40
CA ALA A 139 -0.19 15.97 -6.21
C ALA A 139 -1.24 16.87 -5.53
N LEU A 140 -2.32 16.28 -5.00
CA LEU A 140 -3.36 17.02 -4.27
C LEU A 140 -2.81 17.65 -2.99
N SER A 141 -1.95 16.95 -2.25
CA SER A 141 -1.28 17.49 -1.05
C SER A 141 -0.39 18.68 -1.39
N VAL A 142 0.36 18.61 -2.49
CA VAL A 142 1.19 19.73 -2.98
C VAL A 142 0.32 20.91 -3.41
N GLN A 143 -0.80 20.67 -4.09
CA GLN A 143 -1.73 21.73 -4.48
C GLN A 143 -2.37 22.42 -3.26
N ALA A 144 -2.85 21.63 -2.29
CA ALA A 144 -3.41 22.15 -1.04
C ALA A 144 -2.39 22.99 -0.27
N TRP A 145 -1.13 22.54 -0.20
CA TRP A 145 -0.06 23.30 0.44
C TRP A 145 0.28 24.59 -0.31
N ARG A 146 0.30 24.57 -1.65
CA ARG A 146 0.49 25.78 -2.47
C ARG A 146 -0.63 26.79 -2.24
N LEU A 147 -1.89 26.34 -2.20
CA LEU A 147 -3.06 27.17 -1.89
C LEU A 147 -2.95 27.79 -0.50
N TRP A 148 -2.65 26.98 0.52
CA TRP A 148 -2.45 27.47 1.87
C TRP A 148 -1.29 28.45 1.98
N ARG A 149 -0.17 28.19 1.29
CA ARG A 149 0.99 29.09 1.29
C ARG A 149 0.65 30.43 0.63
N ARG A 150 -0.15 30.44 -0.45
CA ARG A 150 -0.66 31.67 -1.06
C ARG A 150 -1.54 32.43 -0.08
N HIS A 151 -2.51 31.74 0.53
CA HIS A 151 -3.41 32.33 1.51
C HIS A 151 -2.66 32.94 2.71
N ARG A 152 -1.63 32.27 3.21
CA ARG A 152 -0.85 32.77 4.35
C ARG A 152 0.01 34.00 3.99
N ARG A 153 0.32 34.20 2.70
CA ARG A 153 1.02 35.39 2.20
C ARG A 153 0.07 36.53 1.83
N SER A 154 -1.12 36.24 1.34
CA SER A 154 -2.08 37.26 0.86
C SER A 154 -3.09 37.71 1.90
N GLY A 155 -3.29 36.99 3.01
CA GLY A 155 -4.22 37.36 4.07
C GLY A 155 -5.71 37.32 3.68
N GLN A 156 -6.04 37.10 2.40
CA GLN A 156 -7.41 37.03 1.90
C GLN A 156 -7.88 35.57 1.77
N LEU A 157 -8.93 35.24 2.52
CA LEU A 157 -9.81 34.11 2.19
C LEU A 157 -10.51 34.40 0.85
N PRO A 158 -10.79 33.38 0.02
CA PRO A 158 -11.70 33.52 -1.11
C PRO A 158 -13.02 34.13 -0.62
N SER A 159 -13.60 35.05 -1.40
CA SER A 159 -14.86 35.74 -1.04
C SER A 159 -16.04 34.78 -0.80
N GLU A 160 -15.94 33.54 -1.30
CA GLU A 160 -16.89 32.46 -1.04
C GLU A 160 -16.93 31.99 0.43
N TYR A 161 -15.97 32.39 1.27
CA TYR A 161 -15.89 32.05 2.70
C TYR A 161 -15.95 33.26 3.64
N GLN A 162 -16.26 34.45 3.13
CA GLN A 162 -16.54 35.61 3.98
C GLN A 162 -18.01 35.52 4.44
N LEU A 163 -18.21 35.07 5.68
CA LEU A 163 -19.47 35.20 6.43
C LEU A 163 -19.67 36.64 6.89
#